data_AF-A0A080ZFD5-F1
#
_entry.id   AF-A0A080ZFD5-F1
#
_cell.length_a   1.000
_cell.length_b   1.000
_cell.length_c   1.000
_cell.angle_alpha   90.00
_cell.angle_beta   90.00
_cell.angle_gamma   90.00
#
_symmetry.space_group_name_H-M   'P 1'
#
loop_
_entity.id
_entity.type
_entity.pdbx_description
1 polymer ?
#
loop_
_entity_poly.entity_id
_entity_poly.type
_entity_poly.pdbx_seq_one_letter_code
_entity_poly.pdbx_strand_id
1 'polypeptide(L)'
;MYAAQLRSKDEILAIRAAEREYAKRVLLAQETLKVVREELATCYRENGVNHKMACKGLREEYAKLIQDPTHGAGYPTRPEF
;
A
#
# COMPACT_ATOMS: atom_id res chain seq x y z
N MET A 1 10.31 35.16 18.50
CA MET A 1 10.03 34.98 17.06
C MET A 1 10.78 33.75 16.60
N TYR A 2 10.09 32.66 16.25
CA TYR A 2 10.74 31.52 15.61
C TYR A 2 11.08 31.92 14.18
N ALA A 3 12.36 32.09 13.87
CA ALA A 3 12.80 32.19 12.50
C ALA A 3 12.43 30.85 11.83
N ALA A 4 11.49 30.87 10.89
CA ALA A 4 11.23 29.73 10.04
C ALA A 4 12.51 29.48 9.24
N GLN A 5 13.35 28.55 9.71
CA GLN A 5 14.55 28.16 9.00
C GLN A 5 14.10 27.52 7.69
N LEU A 6 14.30 28.25 6.59
CA LEU A 6 13.97 27.78 5.25
C LEU A 6 14.83 26.53 4.97
N ARG A 7 14.17 25.45 4.53
CA ARG A 7 14.84 24.21 4.12
C ARG A 7 15.86 24.50 3.03
N SER A 8 16.99 23.80 3.05
CA SER A 8 18.00 23.90 2.00
C SER A 8 17.44 23.38 0.67
N LYS A 9 18.03 23.80 -0.44
CA LYS A 9 17.63 23.31 -1.77
C LYS A 9 17.73 21.79 -1.86
N ASP A 10 18.79 21.22 -1.29
CA ASP A 10 19.04 19.77 -1.34
C ASP A 10 18.04 19.00 -0.47
N GLU A 11 17.66 19.55 0.70
CA GLU A 11 16.58 18.98 1.52
C GLU A 11 15.24 18.98 0.77
N ILE A 12 14.92 20.06 0.06
CA ILE A 12 13.68 20.15 -0.74
C ILE A 12 13.67 19.12 -1.86
N LEU A 13 14.79 18.93 -2.55
CA LEU A 13 14.92 17.95 -3.63
C LEU A 13 14.79 16.52 -3.11
N ALA A 14 15.44 16.18 -2.00
CA ALA A 14 15.35 14.87 -1.38
C ALA A 14 13.93 14.55 -0.89
N ILE A 15 13.24 15.51 -0.27
CA ILE A 15 11.83 15.34 0.14
C ILE A 15 10.94 15.06 -1.07
N ARG A 16 11.08 15.84 -2.15
CA ARG A 16 10.29 15.62 -3.38
C ARG A 16 10.56 14.25 -4.00
N ALA A 17 11.80 13.78 -3.95
CA ALA A 17 12.15 12.43 -4.43
C ALA A 17 11.48 11.36 -3.57
N ALA A 18 11.55 11.47 -2.25
CA ALA A 18 10.90 10.54 -1.32
C ALA A 18 9.37 10.53 -1.48
N GLU A 19 8.74 11.69 -1.66
CA GLU A 19 7.29 11.81 -1.91
C GLU A 19 6.89 11.12 -3.22
N ARG A 20 7.68 11.27 -4.30
CA ARG A 20 7.41 10.58 -5.57
C ARG A 20 7.52 9.07 -5.45
N GLU A 21 8.56 8.58 -4.76
CA GLU A 21 8.71 7.14 -4.53
C GLU A 21 7.58 6.58 -3.66
N TYR A 22 7.14 7.32 -2.65
CA TYR A 22 5.97 6.96 -1.86
C TYR A 22 4.71 6.90 -2.73
N ALA A 23 4.46 7.90 -3.58
CA ALA A 23 3.30 7.91 -4.48
C ALA A 23 3.27 6.68 -5.41
N LYS A 24 4.42 6.29 -5.96
CA LYS A 24 4.54 5.06 -6.77
C LYS A 24 4.17 3.81 -5.97
N ARG A 25 4.67 3.68 -4.74
CA ARG A 25 4.33 2.55 -3.86
C ARG A 25 2.85 2.48 -3.53
N VAL A 26 2.20 3.63 -3.30
CA VAL A 26 0.76 3.70 -3.05
C VAL A 26 -0.03 3.21 -4.26
N LEU A 27 0.33 3.65 -5.47
CA LEU A 27 -0.33 3.19 -6.70
C LEU A 27 -0.16 1.68 -6.89
N LEU A 28 1.06 1.17 -6.67
CA LEU A 28 1.32 -0.27 -6.74
C LEU A 28 0.46 -1.05 -5.74
N ALA A 29 0.43 -0.60 -4.48
CA ALA A 29 -0.37 -1.23 -3.42
C ALA A 29 -1.88 -1.27 -3.75
N GLN A 30 -2.40 -0.19 -4.33
CA GLN A 30 -3.79 -0.13 -4.79
C GLN A 30 -4.08 -1.14 -5.90
N GLU A 31 -3.19 -1.27 -6.88
CA GLU A 31 -3.35 -2.27 -7.95
C GLU A 31 -3.20 -3.70 -7.41
N THR A 32 -2.24 -3.94 -6.52
CA THR A 32 -2.09 -5.24 -5.85
C THR A 32 -3.35 -5.64 -5.10
N LEU A 33 -3.97 -4.72 -4.37
CA LEU A 33 -5.24 -4.99 -3.67
C LEU A 33 -6.36 -5.39 -4.65
N LYS A 34 -6.45 -4.74 -5.82
CA LYS A 34 -7.45 -5.08 -6.83
C LYS A 34 -7.22 -6.48 -7.39
N VAL A 35 -5.98 -6.87 -7.65
CA VAL A 35 -5.63 -8.21 -8.12
C VAL A 35 -6.03 -9.26 -7.09
N VAL A 36 -5.64 -9.10 -5.82
CA VAL A 36 -5.99 -10.05 -4.74
C VAL A 36 -7.52 -10.16 -4.59
N ARG A 37 -8.24 -9.04 -4.74
CA ARG A 37 -9.71 -9.04 -4.71
C ARG A 37 -10.32 -9.85 -5.86
N GLU A 38 -9.76 -9.73 -7.06
CA GLU A 38 -10.22 -10.45 -8.24
C GLU A 38 -9.90 -11.95 -8.15
N GLU A 39 -8.72 -12.31 -7.67
CA GLU A 39 -8.34 -13.70 -7.39
C GLU A 39 -9.26 -14.33 -6.34
N LEU A 40 -9.56 -13.61 -5.26
CA LEU A 40 -10.52 -14.07 -4.26
C LEU A 40 -11.89 -14.30 -4.88
N ALA A 41 -12.41 -13.33 -5.66
CA ALA A 41 -13.70 -13.47 -6.34
C ALA A 41 -13.74 -14.66 -7.31
N THR A 42 -12.65 -14.92 -8.02
CA THR A 42 -12.50 -16.10 -8.88
C THR A 42 -12.50 -17.39 -8.08
N CYS A 43 -11.74 -17.47 -6.99
CA CYS A 43 -11.75 -18.63 -6.10
C CYS A 43 -13.15 -18.92 -5.55
N TYR A 44 -13.90 -17.89 -5.17
CA TYR A 44 -15.30 -18.02 -4.73
C TYR A 44 -16.20 -18.62 -5.82
N ARG A 45 -16.06 -18.16 -7.08
CA ARG A 45 -16.83 -18.67 -8.22
C ARG A 45 -16.51 -20.13 -8.54
N GLU A 46 -15.23 -20.51 -8.47
CA GLU A 46 -14.77 -21.86 -8.82
C GLU A 46 -15.09 -22.90 -7.75
N ASN A 47 -14.91 -22.56 -6.47
CA ASN A 47 -15.04 -23.52 -5.37
C ASN A 47 -16.46 -23.63 -4.81
N GLY A 48 -17.35 -22.69 -5.16
CA GLY A 48 -18.76 -22.70 -4.73
C GLY A 48 -18.89 -22.86 -3.22
N VAL A 49 -19.64 -23.87 -2.76
CA VAL A 49 -19.87 -24.12 -1.32
C VAL A 49 -18.60 -24.41 -0.51
N ASN A 50 -17.52 -24.86 -1.16
CA ASN A 50 -16.25 -25.20 -0.50
C ASN A 50 -15.33 -23.99 -0.30
N HIS A 51 -15.73 -22.80 -0.76
CA HIS A 51 -14.90 -21.59 -0.75
C HIS A 51 -14.32 -21.25 0.63
N LYS A 52 -14.99 -21.62 1.73
CA LYS A 52 -14.55 -21.30 3.10
C LYS A 52 -13.21 -21.94 3.45
N MET A 53 -12.94 -23.15 2.95
CA MET A 53 -11.67 -23.81 3.14
C MET A 53 -10.71 -23.49 2.01
N ALA A 54 -11.18 -23.59 0.75
CA ALA A 54 -10.33 -23.43 -0.42
C ALA A 54 -9.76 -22.01 -0.56
N CYS A 55 -10.56 -20.98 -0.29
CA CYS A 55 -10.17 -19.58 -0.47
C CYS A 55 -9.66 -18.93 0.84
N LYS A 56 -9.41 -19.72 1.90
CA LYS A 56 -9.05 -19.19 3.22
C LYS A 56 -7.82 -18.29 3.18
N GLY A 57 -6.76 -18.71 2.48
CA GLY A 57 -5.52 -17.95 2.35
C GLY A 57 -5.73 -16.58 1.70
N LEU A 58 -6.32 -16.55 0.50
CA LEU A 58 -6.65 -15.30 -0.21
C LEU A 58 -7.55 -14.38 0.61
N ARG A 59 -8.49 -14.95 1.37
CA ARG A 59 -9.40 -14.18 2.22
C ARG A 59 -8.67 -13.53 3.40
N GLU A 60 -7.73 -14.24 4.01
CA GLU A 60 -6.87 -13.72 5.08
C GLU A 60 -5.88 -12.66 4.57
N GLU A 61 -5.30 -12.88 3.40
CA GLU A 61 -4.43 -11.92 2.73
C GLU A 61 -5.18 -10.63 2.39
N TYR A 62 -6.31 -10.75 1.70
CA TYR A 62 -7.17 -9.61 1.39
C TYR A 62 -7.60 -8.87 2.66
N ALA A 63 -7.98 -9.60 3.72
CA ALA A 63 -8.36 -9.01 5.01
C ALA A 63 -7.21 -8.21 5.64
N LYS A 64 -5.96 -8.70 5.58
CA LYS A 64 -4.80 -7.96 6.08
C LYS A 64 -4.58 -6.66 5.29
N LEU A 65 -4.69 -6.72 3.96
CA LEU A 65 -4.47 -5.54 3.11
C LEU A 65 -5.54 -4.46 3.32
N ILE A 66 -6.82 -4.82 3.47
CA ILE A 66 -7.88 -3.81 3.70
C ILE A 66 -7.87 -3.23 5.12
N GLN A 67 -7.30 -3.95 6.09
CA GLN A 67 -7.17 -3.47 7.46
C GLN A 67 -5.94 -2.57 7.65
N ASP A 68 -4.92 -2.73 6.80
CA ASP A 68 -3.79 -1.81 6.74
C ASP A 68 -4.23 -0.45 6.16
N PRO A 69 -4.07 0.67 6.89
CA PRO A 69 -4.38 2.01 6.37
C PRO A 69 -3.64 2.37 5.07
N THR A 70 -2.49 1.74 4.83
CA THR A 70 -1.64 1.97 3.65
C THR A 70 -1.82 0.90 2.57
N HIS A 71 -2.67 -0.10 2.80
CA HIS A 71 -2.89 -1.24 1.91
C HIS A 71 -1.61 -1.95 1.46
N GLY A 72 -0.57 -1.96 2.31
CA GLY A 72 0.74 -2.54 2.00
C GLY A 72 1.78 -1.56 1.44
N ALA A 73 1.45 -0.29 1.19
CA ALA A 73 2.43 0.69 0.71
C ALA A 73 3.47 1.08 1.78
N GLY A 74 3.13 0.88 3.06
CA GLY A 74 3.90 1.34 4.22
C GLY A 74 3.75 2.85 4.44
N TYR A 75 4.32 3.37 5.53
CA TYR A 75 4.27 4.80 5.81
C TYR A 75 5.34 5.58 5.02
N PRO A 76 5.10 6.87 4.71
CA PRO A 76 6.11 7.71 4.11
C PRO A 76 7.28 7.89 5.10
N THR A 77 8.50 7.64 4.62
CA THR A 77 9.72 7.83 5.41
C THR A 77 10.33 9.19 5.09
N ARG A 78 10.76 9.90 6.13
CA ARG A 78 11.53 11.13 5.94
C ARG A 78 12.98 10.73 5.59
N PRO A 79 13.59 11.31 4.54
CA PRO A 79 15.00 11.10 4.28
C PRO A 79 15.83 11.56 5.48
N GLU A 80 16.75 10.72 5.93
CA GLU A 80 17.76 11.08 6.93
C GLU A 80 18.85 11.93 6.24
N PHE A 81 19.23 13.04 6.87
CA PHE A 81 20.25 13.98 6.40
C PHE A 81 21.38 14.06 7.41
#